data_AF-A0A222P2K7-F1
#
_entry.id   AF-A0A222P2K7-F1
#
_cell.length_a   1.000
_cell.length_b   1.000
_cell.length_c   1.000
_cell.angle_alpha   90.00
_cell.angle_beta   90.00
_cell.angle_gamma   90.00
#
_symmetry.space_group_name_H-M   'P 1'
#
loop_
_entity.id
_entity.type
_entity.pdbx_description
1 polymer ?
#
loop_
_entity_poly.entity_id
_entity_poly.type
_entity_poly.pdbx_seq_one_letter_code
_entity_poly.pdbx_strand_id
1 'polypeptide(L)'
;MLTFFQSKAKISEERISALISKSLKYIEHQQILSNLIMQKQWAFQNQLSHSQNTFEKNAILRCYALFAQTLLSCIQTPQNIKELIENYYQSSDYCPVGQEDSHPYTLFDEVNNVLLKTGLTVFVFSFITLPFSVPIGLIILGVSLSITLPTAFYALVEIIPNQAKIKNEEKALFTQLYSCLNSEKVASPMDSYATQPANA
;
A
#
# COMPACT_ATOMS: atom_id res chain seq x y z
N MET A 1 -19.78 -11.76 -10.29
CA MET A 1 -19.44 -10.75 -11.31
C MET A 1 -17.96 -10.46 -11.16
N LEU A 2 -17.12 -11.03 -12.04
CA LEU A 2 -15.66 -10.91 -12.00
C LEU A 2 -15.27 -9.59 -12.69
N THR A 3 -15.03 -8.53 -11.92
CA THR A 3 -14.50 -7.25 -12.43
C THR A 3 -13.01 -7.38 -12.71
N PHE A 4 -12.65 -8.21 -13.69
CA PHE A 4 -11.26 -8.56 -13.94
C PHE A 4 -10.49 -7.50 -14.73
N PHE A 5 -11.16 -6.64 -15.53
CA PHE A 5 -10.47 -5.63 -16.33
C PHE A 5 -11.37 -4.42 -16.62
N GLN A 6 -11.53 -3.51 -15.65
CA GLN A 6 -11.84 -2.14 -16.04
C GLN A 6 -10.55 -1.51 -16.55
N SER A 7 -10.56 -1.11 -17.82
CA SER A 7 -9.57 -0.21 -18.44
C SER A 7 -9.56 1.12 -17.66
N LYS A 8 -8.84 1.14 -16.53
CA LYS A 8 -8.52 2.37 -15.82
C LYS A 8 -7.48 3.14 -16.65
N ALA A 9 -7.55 4.47 -16.60
CA ALA A 9 -6.69 5.35 -17.40
C ALA A 9 -5.20 4.98 -17.29
N LYS A 10 -4.49 5.03 -18.41
CA LYS A 10 -3.06 4.73 -18.48
C LYS A 10 -2.29 5.77 -17.64
N ILE A 11 -1.75 5.35 -16.50
CA ILE A 11 -0.92 6.19 -15.64
C ILE A 11 0.51 6.17 -16.19
N SER A 12 1.09 7.33 -16.50
CA SER A 12 2.48 7.43 -16.93
C SER A 12 3.41 7.55 -15.72
N GLU A 13 4.56 6.88 -15.81
CA GLU A 13 5.63 6.98 -14.79
C GLU A 13 6.12 8.41 -14.62
N GLU A 14 6.19 9.18 -15.71
CA GLU A 14 6.54 10.62 -15.70
C GLU A 14 5.64 11.43 -14.76
N ARG A 15 4.33 11.15 -14.78
CA ARG A 15 3.37 11.85 -13.91
C ARG A 15 3.59 11.47 -12.45
N ILE A 16 3.94 10.22 -12.17
CA ILE A 16 4.22 9.75 -10.81
C ILE A 16 5.52 10.39 -10.31
N SER A 17 6.58 10.39 -11.12
CA SER A 17 7.85 11.04 -10.82
C SER A 17 7.66 12.52 -10.53
N ALA A 18 6.83 13.23 -11.30
CA ALA A 18 6.50 14.63 -11.02
C ALA A 18 5.83 14.85 -9.66
N LEU A 19 4.93 13.94 -9.24
CA LEU A 19 4.30 14.00 -7.91
C LEU A 19 5.32 13.76 -6.79
N ILE A 20 6.21 12.78 -6.95
CA ILE A 20 7.27 12.49 -5.98
C ILE A 20 8.26 13.65 -5.87
N SER A 21 8.72 14.21 -7.00
CA SER A 21 9.60 15.37 -7.00
C SER A 21 8.94 16.58 -6.32
N LYS A 22 7.64 16.78 -6.54
CA LYS A 22 6.88 17.83 -5.85
C LYS A 22 6.88 17.59 -4.34
N SER A 23 6.58 16.37 -3.89
CA SER A 23 6.61 16.00 -2.48
C SER A 23 7.99 16.20 -1.85
N LEU A 24 9.06 15.73 -2.51
CA LEU A 24 10.45 15.88 -2.06
C LEU A 24 10.86 17.34 -1.88
N LYS A 25 10.43 18.23 -2.78
CA LYS A 25 10.69 19.66 -2.68
C LYS A 25 10.09 20.30 -1.41
N TYR A 26 8.93 19.83 -0.95
CA TYR A 26 8.30 20.34 0.27
C TYR A 26 9.05 19.93 1.54
N ILE A 27 9.77 18.81 1.51
CA ILE A 27 10.45 18.21 2.67
C ILE A 27 11.96 18.24 2.50
N GLU A 28 12.48 19.11 1.64
CA GLU A 28 13.89 19.18 1.26
C GLU A 28 14.82 19.32 2.49
N HIS A 29 14.35 20.01 3.53
CA HIS A 29 15.09 20.21 4.78
C HIS A 29 15.10 18.98 5.71
N GLN A 30 14.43 17.90 5.37
CA GLN A 30 14.20 16.73 6.23
C GLN A 30 14.85 15.48 5.67
N GLN A 31 16.16 15.35 5.90
CA GLN A 31 17.01 14.33 5.29
C GLN A 31 16.49 12.90 5.53
N ILE A 32 16.00 12.59 6.73
CA ILE A 32 15.53 11.25 7.08
C ILE A 32 14.28 10.89 6.27
N LEU A 33 13.31 11.82 6.19
CA LEU A 33 12.06 11.60 5.47
C LEU A 33 12.29 11.51 3.95
N SER A 34 13.16 12.38 3.42
CA SER A 34 13.58 12.34 2.01
C SER A 34 14.23 11.00 1.67
N ASN A 35 15.10 10.47 2.53
CA ASN A 35 15.69 9.14 2.35
C ASN A 35 14.64 8.03 2.32
N LEU A 36 13.65 8.05 3.22
CA LEU A 36 12.57 7.04 3.25
C LEU A 36 11.71 7.09 1.98
N ILE A 37 11.43 8.28 1.45
CA ILE A 37 10.67 8.44 0.21
C ILE A 37 11.48 7.98 -1.00
N MET A 38 12.77 8.31 -1.07
CA MET A 38 13.66 7.83 -2.13
C MET A 38 13.80 6.30 -2.09
N GLN A 39 13.93 5.70 -0.92
CA GLN A 39 13.95 4.24 -0.75
C GLN A 39 12.66 3.61 -1.28
N LYS A 40 11.50 4.19 -0.96
CA LYS A 40 10.21 3.68 -1.43
C LYS A 40 10.04 3.85 -2.95
N GLN A 41 10.47 5.00 -3.49
CA GLN A 41 10.52 5.22 -4.94
C GLN A 41 11.40 4.18 -5.63
N TRP A 42 12.60 3.94 -5.10
CA TRP A 42 13.52 2.95 -5.66
C TRP A 42 12.90 1.56 -5.65
N ALA A 43 12.21 1.16 -4.58
CA ALA A 43 11.51 -0.13 -4.51
C ALA A 43 10.48 -0.29 -5.65
N PHE A 44 9.65 0.72 -5.90
CA PHE A 44 8.70 0.70 -7.02
C PHE A 44 9.41 0.64 -8.38
N GLN A 45 10.44 1.45 -8.59
CA GLN A 45 11.19 1.49 -9.85
C GLN A 45 11.92 0.17 -10.12
N ASN A 46 12.54 -0.40 -9.10
CA ASN A 46 13.20 -1.69 -9.18
C ASN A 46 12.22 -2.80 -9.56
N GLN A 47 11.01 -2.78 -8.99
CA GLN A 47 10.02 -3.78 -9.33
C GLN A 47 9.44 -3.58 -10.75
N LEU A 48 9.28 -2.33 -11.19
CA LEU A 48 8.85 -2.00 -12.57
C LEU A 48 9.87 -2.45 -13.62
N SER A 49 11.18 -2.33 -13.33
CA SER A 49 12.24 -2.75 -14.24
C SER A 49 12.35 -4.27 -14.36
N HIS A 50 12.08 -5.00 -13.28
CA HIS A 50 12.14 -6.46 -13.24
C HIS A 50 10.84 -7.15 -13.70
N SER A 51 9.70 -6.45 -13.66
CA SER A 51 8.45 -7.02 -14.17
C SER A 51 8.51 -7.17 -15.69
N GLN A 52 8.22 -8.36 -16.20
CA GLN A 52 8.13 -8.62 -17.64
C GLN A 52 6.68 -8.57 -18.14
N ASN A 53 5.72 -8.70 -17.24
CA ASN A 53 4.31 -8.77 -17.56
C ASN A 53 3.67 -7.36 -17.59
N THR A 54 2.99 -7.02 -18.68
CA THR A 54 2.33 -5.71 -18.82
C THR A 54 1.22 -5.48 -17.79
N PHE A 55 0.52 -6.54 -17.36
CA PHE A 55 -0.50 -6.45 -16.33
C PHE A 55 0.09 -6.14 -14.95
N GLU A 56 1.19 -6.82 -14.60
CA GLU A 56 1.95 -6.54 -13.36
C GLU A 56 2.48 -5.11 -13.35
N LYS A 57 3.11 -4.66 -14.45
CA LYS A 57 3.56 -3.28 -14.59
C LYS A 57 2.44 -2.28 -14.35
N ASN A 58 1.26 -2.50 -14.94
CA ASN A 58 0.12 -1.63 -14.75
C ASN A 58 -0.39 -1.66 -13.29
N ALA A 59 -0.38 -2.81 -12.63
CA ALA A 59 -0.74 -2.91 -11.21
C ALA A 59 0.24 -2.14 -10.32
N ILE A 60 1.55 -2.35 -10.50
CA ILE A 60 2.61 -1.66 -9.77
C ILE A 60 2.53 -0.14 -10.01
N LEU A 61 2.29 0.31 -11.25
CA LEU A 61 2.10 1.73 -11.58
C LEU A 61 0.90 2.35 -10.85
N ARG A 62 -0.21 1.62 -10.70
CA ARG A 62 -1.36 2.09 -9.91
C ARG A 62 -1.01 2.24 -8.44
N CYS A 63 -0.33 1.25 -7.85
CA CYS A 63 0.11 1.34 -6.46
C CYS A 63 1.08 2.49 -6.26
N TYR A 64 2.02 2.68 -7.18
CA TYR A 64 3.01 3.74 -7.10
C TYR A 64 2.35 5.12 -7.23
N ALA A 65 1.38 5.26 -8.12
CA ALA A 65 0.60 6.49 -8.24
C ALA A 65 -0.24 6.79 -7.00
N LEU A 66 -0.89 5.76 -6.43
CA LEU A 66 -1.64 5.88 -5.18
C LEU A 66 -0.73 6.35 -4.04
N PHE A 67 0.46 5.76 -3.90
CA PHE A 67 1.46 6.20 -2.92
C PHE A 67 1.86 7.66 -3.14
N ALA A 68 2.24 8.04 -4.35
CA ALA A 68 2.68 9.40 -4.66
C ALA A 68 1.58 10.46 -4.42
N GLN A 69 0.34 10.14 -4.79
CA GLN A 69 -0.82 11.01 -4.56
C GLN A 69 -1.13 11.14 -3.06
N THR A 70 -1.10 10.03 -2.32
CA THR A 70 -1.32 10.03 -0.87
C THR A 70 -0.27 10.86 -0.18
N LEU A 71 1.02 10.64 -0.50
CA LEU A 71 2.13 11.40 0.05
C LEU A 71 1.96 12.91 -0.16
N LEU A 72 1.67 13.32 -1.41
CA LEU A 72 1.45 14.74 -1.70
C LEU A 72 0.22 15.29 -0.98
N SER A 73 -0.88 14.53 -0.92
CA SER A 73 -2.11 14.95 -0.23
C SER A 73 -1.88 15.12 1.27
N CYS A 74 -1.09 14.23 1.88
CA CYS A 74 -0.70 14.33 3.29
C CYS A 74 0.10 15.60 3.57
N ILE A 75 1.00 15.99 2.64
CA ILE A 75 1.77 17.24 2.72
C ILE A 75 0.87 18.47 2.54
N GLN A 76 -0.03 18.45 1.55
CA GLN A 76 -0.88 19.59 1.21
C GLN A 76 -2.03 19.80 2.20
N THR A 77 -2.52 18.73 2.83
CA THR A 77 -3.63 18.76 3.79
C THR A 77 -3.26 18.00 5.08
N PRO A 78 -2.34 18.54 5.90
CA PRO A 78 -1.85 17.85 7.11
C PRO A 78 -2.95 17.55 8.14
N GLN A 79 -4.06 18.32 8.11
CA GLN A 79 -5.18 18.15 9.03
C GLN A 79 -5.89 16.80 8.86
N ASN A 80 -5.91 16.25 7.64
CA ASN A 80 -6.64 15.02 7.31
C ASN A 80 -5.69 13.83 7.11
N ILE A 81 -4.44 13.93 7.56
CA ILE A 81 -3.41 12.92 7.29
C ILE A 81 -3.81 11.51 7.74
N LYS A 82 -4.50 11.38 8.87
CA LYS A 82 -4.95 10.08 9.41
C LYS A 82 -5.94 9.42 8.47
N GLU A 83 -6.92 10.18 8.00
CA GLU A 83 -7.94 9.73 7.04
C GLU A 83 -7.30 9.37 5.69
N LEU A 84 -6.36 10.19 5.20
CA LEU A 84 -5.64 9.92 3.96
C LEU A 84 -4.81 8.63 4.03
N ILE A 85 -4.14 8.37 5.15
CA ILE A 85 -3.38 7.13 5.37
C ILE A 85 -4.33 5.93 5.50
N GLU A 86 -5.46 6.08 6.16
CA GLU A 86 -6.46 5.01 6.28
C GLU A 86 -7.02 4.65 4.90
N ASN A 87 -7.43 5.66 4.12
CA ASN A 87 -7.91 5.49 2.75
C ASN A 87 -6.86 4.86 1.83
N TYR A 88 -5.59 5.18 2.02
CA TYR A 88 -4.47 4.56 1.30
C TYR A 88 -4.44 3.04 1.53
N TYR A 89 -4.52 2.59 2.80
CA TYR A 89 -4.49 1.15 3.12
C TYR A 89 -5.78 0.40 2.77
N GLN A 90 -6.90 1.10 2.63
CA GLN A 90 -8.19 0.52 2.24
C GLN A 90 -8.41 0.51 0.72
N SER A 91 -7.59 1.22 -0.05
CA SER A 91 -7.72 1.31 -1.50
C SER A 91 -7.53 -0.05 -2.18
N SER A 92 -8.33 -0.33 -3.21
CA SER A 92 -8.15 -1.53 -4.05
C SER A 92 -6.84 -1.52 -4.81
N ASP A 93 -6.26 -0.33 -5.03
CA ASP A 93 -5.01 -0.16 -5.76
C ASP A 93 -3.79 -0.17 -4.80
N TYR A 94 -3.99 -0.46 -3.51
CA TYR A 94 -2.88 -0.66 -2.57
C TYR A 94 -2.21 -2.01 -2.82
N CYS A 95 -0.90 -1.98 -3.03
CA CYS A 95 -0.07 -3.17 -2.98
C CYS A 95 1.22 -2.93 -2.16
N PRO A 96 1.60 -3.89 -1.31
CA PRO A 96 2.82 -3.79 -0.52
C PRO A 96 4.03 -4.07 -1.41
N VAL A 97 4.77 -3.02 -1.74
CA VAL A 97 6.01 -3.09 -2.53
C VAL A 97 7.20 -2.82 -1.62
N GLY A 98 8.07 -3.82 -1.43
CA GLY A 98 9.23 -3.75 -0.53
C GLY A 98 10.56 -3.57 -1.24
N GLN A 99 11.63 -3.40 -0.45
CA GLN A 99 13.02 -3.36 -0.94
C GLN A 99 13.52 -4.75 -1.39
N GLU A 100 14.74 -4.82 -1.92
CA GLU A 100 15.38 -5.99 -2.57
C GLU A 100 15.28 -7.33 -1.80
N ASP A 101 15.31 -7.31 -0.46
CA ASP A 101 15.16 -8.49 0.40
C ASP A 101 13.70 -8.90 0.67
N SER A 102 12.74 -8.21 0.07
CA SER A 102 11.30 -8.43 0.27
C SER A 102 10.76 -9.17 -0.94
N HIS A 103 9.88 -10.15 -0.72
CA HIS A 103 9.18 -10.83 -1.81
C HIS A 103 8.55 -9.80 -2.76
N PRO A 104 8.97 -9.78 -4.04
CA PRO A 104 8.44 -8.84 -5.00
C PRO A 104 6.95 -9.16 -5.20
N TYR A 105 6.10 -8.12 -5.21
CA TYR A 105 4.69 -8.33 -5.53
C TYR A 105 4.55 -8.95 -6.93
N THR A 106 3.79 -10.03 -7.01
CA THR A 106 3.56 -10.78 -8.26
C THR A 106 2.06 -10.96 -8.51
N LEU A 107 1.67 -11.26 -9.75
CA LEU A 107 0.29 -11.71 -10.02
C LEU A 107 -0.09 -12.97 -9.22
N PHE A 108 0.89 -13.79 -8.83
CA PHE A 108 0.64 -14.94 -7.97
C PHE A 108 0.10 -14.53 -6.61
N ASP A 109 0.49 -13.38 -6.06
CA ASP A 109 -0.05 -12.90 -4.78
C ASP A 109 -1.53 -12.53 -4.90
N GLU A 110 -1.92 -11.89 -6.00
CA GLU A 110 -3.31 -11.53 -6.29
C GLU A 110 -4.16 -12.79 -6.52
N VAL A 111 -3.67 -13.70 -7.36
CA VAL A 111 -4.33 -14.99 -7.64
C VAL A 111 -4.43 -15.82 -6.36
N ASN A 112 -3.38 -15.88 -5.55
CA ASN A 112 -3.39 -16.62 -4.29
C ASN A 112 -4.43 -16.06 -3.32
N ASN A 113 -4.56 -14.73 -3.21
CA ASN A 113 -5.57 -14.11 -2.36
C ASN A 113 -7.00 -14.45 -2.83
N VAL A 114 -7.26 -14.43 -4.14
CA VAL A 114 -8.55 -14.82 -4.71
C VAL A 114 -8.82 -16.31 -4.51
N LEU A 115 -7.84 -17.17 -4.75
CA LEU A 115 -7.96 -18.62 -4.54
C LEU A 115 -8.19 -18.96 -3.07
N LEU A 116 -7.50 -18.29 -2.15
CA LEU A 116 -7.67 -18.48 -0.71
C LEU A 116 -9.08 -18.08 -0.27
N LYS A 117 -9.57 -16.91 -0.70
CA LYS A 117 -10.95 -16.46 -0.41
C LYS A 117 -12.00 -17.39 -0.98
N THR A 118 -11.83 -17.80 -2.23
CA THR A 118 -12.76 -18.69 -2.92
C THR A 118 -12.73 -20.08 -2.29
N GLY A 119 -11.54 -20.63 -2.05
CA GLY A 119 -11.32 -21.91 -1.40
C GLY A 119 -11.96 -21.96 -0.01
N LEU A 120 -11.77 -20.92 0.81
CA LEU A 120 -12.37 -20.82 2.13
C LEU A 120 -13.91 -20.71 2.07
N THR A 121 -14.44 -20.00 1.06
CA THR A 121 -15.90 -19.91 0.84
C THR A 121 -16.48 -21.27 0.47
N VAL A 122 -15.84 -21.99 -0.46
CA VAL A 122 -16.26 -23.34 -0.89
C VAL A 122 -16.09 -24.34 0.26
N PHE A 123 -15.05 -24.20 1.08
CA PHE A 123 -14.83 -24.99 2.28
C PHE A 123 -15.99 -24.82 3.28
N VAL A 124 -16.39 -23.59 3.59
CA VAL A 124 -17.56 -23.33 4.45
C VAL A 124 -18.84 -23.90 3.84
N PHE A 125 -19.03 -23.72 2.52
CA PHE A 125 -20.18 -24.26 1.81
C PHE A 125 -20.26 -25.79 1.88
N SER A 126 -19.12 -26.49 1.92
CA SER A 126 -19.10 -27.95 2.06
C SER A 126 -19.83 -28.43 3.32
N PHE A 127 -19.67 -27.73 4.46
CA PHE A 127 -20.36 -28.05 5.71
C PHE A 127 -21.87 -27.83 5.63
N ILE A 128 -22.31 -26.83 4.85
CA ILE A 128 -23.73 -26.59 4.59
C ILE A 128 -24.32 -27.72 3.75
N THR A 129 -23.56 -28.29 2.80
CA THR A 129 -24.04 -29.36 1.91
C THR A 129 -24.05 -30.75 2.53
N LEU A 130 -23.19 -31.02 3.52
CA LEU A 130 -23.10 -32.32 4.21
C LEU A 130 -24.43 -32.87 4.73
N PRO A 131 -25.30 -32.10 5.42
CA PRO A 131 -26.58 -32.62 5.90
C PRO A 131 -27.58 -32.97 4.79
N PHE A 132 -27.43 -32.41 3.58
CA PHE A 132 -28.32 -32.69 2.44
C PHE A 132 -27.80 -33.82 1.57
N SER A 133 -26.48 -33.97 1.44
CA SER A 133 -25.85 -35.07 0.71
C SER A 133 -24.39 -35.26 1.13
N VAL A 134 -24.14 -36.32 1.90
CA VAL A 134 -22.79 -36.68 2.38
C VAL A 134 -21.77 -36.86 1.25
N PRO A 135 -22.03 -37.61 0.16
CA PRO A 135 -21.05 -37.79 -0.91
C PRO A 135 -20.65 -36.47 -1.59
N ILE A 136 -21.64 -35.64 -1.93
CA ILE A 136 -21.42 -34.31 -2.52
C ILE A 136 -20.62 -33.42 -1.55
N GLY A 137 -21.01 -33.36 -0.28
CA GLY A 137 -20.31 -32.55 0.71
C GLY A 137 -18.84 -32.96 0.89
N LEU A 138 -18.55 -34.27 0.89
CA LEU A 138 -17.17 -34.77 0.96
C LEU A 138 -16.34 -34.44 -0.28
N ILE A 139 -16.95 -34.50 -1.48
CA ILE A 139 -16.27 -34.10 -2.73
C ILE A 139 -15.91 -32.61 -2.70
N ILE A 140 -16.88 -31.75 -2.35
CA ILE A 140 -16.68 -30.30 -2.26
C ILE A 140 -15.62 -29.98 -1.20
N LEU A 141 -15.67 -30.65 -0.04
CA LEU A 141 -14.69 -30.51 1.03
C LEU A 141 -13.28 -30.88 0.53
N GLY A 142 -13.13 -32.03 -0.12
CA GLY A 142 -11.85 -32.48 -0.67
C GLY A 142 -11.25 -31.48 -1.67
N VAL A 143 -12.04 -31.04 -2.65
CA VAL A 143 -11.61 -30.03 -3.64
C VAL A 143 -11.22 -28.72 -2.96
N SER A 144 -12.03 -28.26 -2.00
CA SER A 144 -11.75 -27.02 -1.27
C SER A 144 -10.44 -27.11 -0.48
N LEU A 145 -10.16 -28.24 0.16
CA LEU A 145 -8.92 -28.46 0.92
C LEU A 145 -7.69 -28.51 0.01
N SER A 146 -7.78 -29.18 -1.14
CA SER A 146 -6.70 -29.24 -2.12
C SER A 146 -6.30 -27.86 -2.66
N ILE A 147 -7.22 -26.89 -2.69
CA ILE A 147 -6.94 -25.50 -3.06
C ILE A 147 -6.49 -24.69 -1.84
N THR A 148 -7.20 -24.79 -0.73
CA THR A 148 -7.04 -23.91 0.45
C THR A 148 -5.73 -24.19 1.18
N LEU A 149 -5.31 -25.45 1.34
CA LEU A 149 -4.09 -25.79 2.07
C LEU A 149 -2.82 -25.19 1.45
N PRO A 150 -2.50 -25.44 0.16
CA PRO A 150 -1.30 -24.87 -0.44
C PRO A 150 -1.35 -23.34 -0.52
N THR A 151 -2.52 -22.75 -0.79
CA THR A 151 -2.68 -21.29 -0.88
C THR A 151 -2.56 -20.61 0.50
N ALA A 152 -3.09 -21.24 1.55
CA ALA A 152 -2.93 -20.78 2.93
C ALA A 152 -1.48 -20.91 3.40
N PHE A 153 -0.80 -22.00 3.05
CA PHE A 153 0.62 -22.18 3.35
C PHE A 153 1.45 -21.07 2.71
N TYR A 154 1.27 -20.82 1.41
CA TYR A 154 1.96 -19.72 0.72
C TYR A 154 1.64 -18.36 1.33
N ALA A 155 0.37 -18.12 1.69
CA ALA A 155 -0.03 -16.87 2.34
C ALA A 155 0.66 -16.67 3.70
N LEU A 156 0.75 -17.73 4.52
CA LEU A 156 1.33 -17.65 5.87
C LEU A 156 2.85 -17.54 5.85
N VAL A 157 3.51 -18.24 4.94
CA VAL A 157 4.98 -18.31 4.91
C VAL A 157 5.57 -17.12 4.15
N GLU A 158 4.97 -16.73 3.03
CA GLU A 158 5.56 -15.73 2.14
C GLU A 158 4.85 -14.38 2.22
N ILE A 159 3.53 -14.38 2.00
CA ILE A 159 2.78 -13.13 1.80
C ILE A 159 2.67 -12.35 3.12
N ILE A 160 2.03 -12.92 4.14
CA ILE A 160 1.70 -12.24 5.40
C ILE A 160 2.93 -11.60 6.08
N PRO A 161 4.06 -12.30 6.30
CA PRO A 161 5.21 -11.70 6.97
C PRO A 161 5.82 -10.56 6.15
N ASN A 162 5.95 -10.72 4.83
CA ASN A 162 6.50 -9.67 3.96
C ASN A 162 5.57 -8.45 3.90
N GLN A 163 4.26 -8.67 3.75
CA GLN A 163 3.27 -7.59 3.78
C GLN A 163 3.29 -6.84 5.12
N ALA A 164 3.43 -7.57 6.24
CA ALA A 164 3.53 -6.95 7.56
C ALA A 164 4.79 -6.10 7.70
N LYS A 165 5.95 -6.60 7.24
CA LYS A 165 7.21 -5.86 7.22
C LYS A 165 7.09 -4.56 6.42
N ILE A 166 6.64 -4.65 5.16
CA ILE A 166 6.48 -3.49 4.26
C ILE A 166 5.48 -2.48 4.85
N LYS A 167 4.36 -2.96 5.41
CA LYS A 167 3.37 -2.09 6.04
C LYS A 167 3.94 -1.36 7.26
N ASN A 168 4.82 -2.01 8.03
CA ASN A 168 5.49 -1.36 9.15
C ASN A 168 6.48 -0.29 8.70
N GLU A 169 7.24 -0.53 7.63
CA GLU A 169 8.13 0.45 7.02
C GLU A 169 7.36 1.67 6.50
N GLU A 170 6.24 1.45 5.81
CA GLU A 170 5.37 2.53 5.34
C GLU A 170 4.72 3.31 6.49
N LYS A 171 4.29 2.61 7.55
CA LYS A 171 3.79 3.28 8.76
C LYS A 171 4.86 4.15 9.40
N ALA A 172 6.12 3.71 9.43
CA ALA A 172 7.22 4.52 9.94
C ALA A 172 7.41 5.79 9.08
N LEU A 173 7.37 5.67 7.75
CA LEU A 173 7.41 6.80 6.83
C LEU A 173 6.28 7.80 7.10
N PHE A 174 5.03 7.35 7.15
CA PHE A 174 3.89 8.23 7.39
C PHE A 174 3.89 8.83 8.81
N THR A 175 4.41 8.11 9.80
CA THR A 175 4.57 8.63 11.16
C THR A 175 5.62 9.74 11.19
N GLN A 176 6.75 9.57 10.50
CA GLN A 176 7.76 10.62 10.39
C GLN A 176 7.23 11.83 9.62
N LEU A 177 6.48 11.61 8.54
CA LEU A 177 5.80 12.68 7.80
C LEU A 177 4.87 13.48 8.71
N TYR A 178 4.05 12.80 9.52
CA TYR A 178 3.17 13.45 10.48
C TYR A 178 3.92 14.29 11.52
N SER A 179 4.98 13.73 12.10
CA SER A 179 5.81 14.42 13.09
C SER A 179 6.50 15.65 12.49
N CYS A 180 6.99 15.55 11.26
CA CYS A 180 7.61 16.65 10.53
C CYS A 180 6.62 17.81 10.31
N LEU A 181 5.45 17.52 9.73
CA LEU A 181 4.46 18.53 9.39
C LEU A 181 3.87 19.23 10.63
N ASN A 182 3.81 18.54 11.77
CA ASN A 182 3.38 19.15 13.02
C ASN A 182 4.50 19.91 13.74
N SER A 183 5.76 19.48 13.63
CA SER A 183 6.90 20.20 14.19
C SER A 183 7.11 21.55 13.51
N GLU A 184 6.98 21.59 12.18
CA GLU A 184 7.04 22.84 11.40
C GLU A 184 5.91 23.81 11.76
N LYS A 185 4.72 23.28 12.06
CA LYS A 185 3.57 24.07 12.51
C LYS A 185 3.77 24.66 13.93
N VAL A 186 4.58 24.02 14.77
CA VAL A 186 4.94 24.51 16.12
C VAL A 186 6.10 25.52 16.05
N ALA A 187 6.96 25.45 15.03
CA ALA A 187 8.06 26.38 14.83
C ALA A 187 7.66 27.74 14.22
N SER A 188 6.38 27.94 13.87
CA SER A 188 5.86 29.24 13.42
C SER A 188 4.78 29.77 14.36
N PRO A 189 5.21 30.30 15.53
CA PRO A 189 4.69 31.58 15.99
C PRO A 189 5.85 32.46 16.49
N MET A 190 6.54 33.13 15.58
CA MET A 190 7.39 34.28 15.93
C MET A 190 7.46 35.25 14.76
N ASP A 191 6.34 35.95 14.52
CA ASP A 191 6.41 37.36 14.14
C ASP A 191 6.20 38.18 15.41
N SER A 192 7.33 38.70 15.85
CA SER A 192 7.55 39.66 16.92
C SER A 192 6.73 40.94 16.78
N TYR A 193 6.16 41.41 17.88
CA TYR A 193 6.26 42.83 18.23
C TYR A 193 6.49 42.94 19.74
N ALA A 194 7.77 43.06 20.12
CA ALA A 194 8.17 43.55 21.42
C ALA A 194 8.33 45.08 21.35
N THR A 195 7.50 45.77 22.14
CA THR A 195 7.79 46.96 22.96
C THR A 195 8.64 48.12 22.41
N GLN A 196 8.12 49.34 22.59
CA GLN A 196 8.93 50.43 23.15
C GLN A 196 8.08 51.39 24.03
N PRO A 197 8.69 52.04 25.06
CA PRO A 197 8.03 52.77 26.13
C PRO A 197 7.99 54.29 25.87
N ALA A 198 7.21 55.04 26.66
CA ALA A 198 7.41 56.47 26.83
C ALA A 198 7.00 56.92 28.25
N ASN A 199 8.03 57.27 29.04
CA ASN A 199 7.90 58.21 30.15
C ASN A 199 8.11 59.62 29.57
N ALA A 200 7.14 60.50 29.77
CA ALA A 200 7.29 61.94 29.96
C ALA A 200 5.98 62.45 30.59
#